data_AF-A0A0P7IWA4-F1
#
_entry.id   AF-A0A0P7IWA4-F1
#
_cell.length_a   1.000
_cell.length_b   1.000
_cell.length_c   1.000
_cell.angle_alpha   90.00
_cell.angle_beta   90.00
_cell.angle_gamma   90.00
#
_symmetry.space_group_name_H-M   'P 1'
#
loop_
_entity.id
_entity.type
_entity.pdbx_description
1 polymer ?
#
loop_
_entity_poly.entity_id
_entity_poly.type
_entity_poly.pdbx_seq_one_letter_code
_entity_poly.pdbx_strand_id
1 'polypeptide(L)'
;MTIEDVLSKMKAEDTGDMWQGRAINLLEALVETDIDLAQTNDDLLNSMEAGRENHPQIDLFLSNLPGYPNNREHALEMLGYLTMQLHAAAGQRANSSVDKGKSGVV
;
A
#
# COMPACT_ATOMS: atom_id res chain seq x y z
N MET A 1 3.73 9.86 -8.22
CA MET A 1 2.45 9.24 -7.87
C MET A 1 2.38 9.27 -6.37
N THR A 2 1.42 10.00 -5.81
CA THR A 2 1.30 10.20 -4.37
C THR A 2 0.57 9.01 -3.72
N ILE A 3 0.61 8.92 -2.39
CA ILE A 3 -0.19 7.95 -1.61
C ILE A 3 -1.69 8.11 -1.97
N GLU A 4 -2.15 9.35 -2.11
CA GLU A 4 -3.53 9.68 -2.48
C GLU A 4 -3.90 9.17 -3.88
N ASP A 5 -2.99 9.26 -4.85
CA ASP A 5 -3.19 8.73 -6.20
C ASP A 5 -3.41 7.20 -6.16
N VAL A 6 -2.55 6.49 -5.41
CA VAL A 6 -2.64 5.02 -5.28
C VAL A 6 -3.91 4.63 -4.52
N LEU A 7 -4.24 5.34 -3.44
CA LEU A 7 -5.44 5.10 -2.63
C LEU A 7 -6.71 5.28 -3.45
N SER A 8 -6.81 6.39 -4.19
CA SER A 8 -7.95 6.68 -5.05
C SER A 8 -8.16 5.57 -6.07
N LYS A 9 -7.07 5.10 -6.69
CA LYS A 9 -7.12 4.00 -7.64
C LYS A 9 -7.57 2.69 -6.99
N MET A 10 -6.97 2.31 -5.86
CA MET A 10 -7.31 1.05 -5.18
C MET A 10 -8.76 1.00 -4.72
N LYS A 11 -9.29 2.15 -4.26
CA LYS A 11 -10.72 2.27 -3.90
C LYS A 11 -11.64 2.16 -5.10
N ALA A 12 -11.26 2.70 -6.25
CA ALA A 12 -12.04 2.59 -7.48
C ALA A 12 -12.08 1.15 -8.04
N GLU A 13 -11.01 0.39 -7.79
CA GLU A 13 -10.84 -1.00 -8.21
C GLU A 13 -11.08 -2.00 -7.06
N ASP A 14 -11.79 -1.59 -6.00
CA ASP A 14 -12.01 -2.45 -4.84
C ASP A 14 -12.80 -3.70 -5.22
N THR A 15 -12.14 -4.86 -5.11
CA THR A 15 -12.71 -6.16 -5.44
C THR A 15 -13.40 -6.82 -4.25
N GLY A 16 -13.33 -6.22 -3.06
CA GLY A 16 -13.74 -6.83 -1.80
C GLY A 16 -12.74 -7.87 -1.27
N ASP A 17 -11.55 -7.99 -1.87
CA ASP A 17 -10.47 -8.83 -1.38
C ASP A 17 -9.95 -8.32 -0.03
N MET A 18 -9.73 -9.24 0.91
CA MET A 18 -9.32 -8.90 2.28
C MET A 18 -7.94 -8.21 2.30
N TRP A 19 -7.02 -8.63 1.45
CA TRP A 19 -5.67 -8.05 1.39
C TRP A 19 -5.69 -6.68 0.74
N GLN A 20 -6.53 -6.50 -0.29
CA GLN A 20 -6.77 -5.19 -0.89
C GLN A 20 -7.35 -4.21 0.14
N GLY A 21 -8.36 -4.63 0.91
CA GLY A 21 -8.95 -3.79 1.96
C GLY A 21 -7.93 -3.41 3.05
N ARG A 22 -7.07 -4.35 3.47
CA ARG A 22 -5.99 -4.04 4.43
C ARG A 22 -4.94 -3.09 3.85
N ALA A 23 -4.63 -3.21 2.56
CA ALA A 23 -3.69 -2.33 1.88
C ALA A 23 -4.27 -0.92 1.71
N ILE A 24 -5.58 -0.80 1.47
CA ILE A 24 -6.30 0.48 1.51
C ILE A 24 -6.20 1.11 2.90
N ASN A 25 -6.43 0.35 3.97
CA ASN A 25 -6.29 0.86 5.34
C ASN A 25 -4.87 1.34 5.66
N LEU A 26 -3.84 0.66 5.14
CA LEU A 26 -2.45 1.13 5.24
C LEU A 26 -2.27 2.47 4.55
N LEU A 27 -2.74 2.61 3.30
CA LEU A 27 -2.64 3.87 2.57
C LEU A 27 -3.39 5.00 3.29
N GLU A 28 -4.60 4.74 3.80
CA GLU A 28 -5.38 5.71 4.58
C GLU A 28 -4.64 6.17 5.84
N ALA A 29 -3.94 5.26 6.52
CA ALA A 29 -3.14 5.60 7.70
C ALA A 29 -1.94 6.49 7.38
N LEU A 30 -1.44 6.42 6.15
CA LEU A 30 -0.28 7.17 5.68
C LEU A 30 -0.64 8.46 4.94
N VAL A 31 -1.93 8.73 4.71
CA VAL A 31 -2.40 10.02 4.17
C VAL A 31 -1.94 11.14 5.11
N GLU A 32 -1.48 12.26 4.54
CA GLU A 32 -0.96 13.42 5.27
C GLU A 32 0.32 13.16 6.09
N THR A 33 1.01 12.04 5.82
CA THR A 33 2.34 11.75 6.39
C THR A 33 3.44 12.00 5.35
N ASP A 34 4.67 12.16 5.81
CA ASP A 34 5.88 12.20 4.97
C ASP A 34 6.51 10.81 4.77
N ILE A 35 5.84 9.75 5.20
CA ILE A 35 6.31 8.37 5.11
C ILE A 35 6.25 7.90 3.64
N ASP A 36 7.38 7.39 3.14
CA ASP A 36 7.51 6.93 1.77
C ASP A 36 7.23 5.42 1.66
N LEU A 37 6.31 5.04 0.77
CA LEU A 37 5.97 3.65 0.48
C LEU A 37 7.07 2.88 -0.26
N ALA A 38 8.04 3.57 -0.86
CA ALA A 38 9.17 2.95 -1.55
C ALA A 38 10.28 2.46 -0.60
N GLN A 39 10.15 2.73 0.70
CA GLN A 39 11.07 2.24 1.73
C GLN A 39 11.02 0.71 1.86
N THR A 40 12.03 0.14 2.52
CA THR A 40 11.98 -1.27 2.92
C THR A 40 10.84 -1.49 3.92
N ASN A 41 10.31 -2.71 4.03
CA ASN A 41 9.24 -2.98 5.01
C ASN A 41 9.67 -2.69 6.46
N ASP A 42 10.96 -2.84 6.77
CA ASP A 42 11.49 -2.54 8.10
C ASP A 42 11.53 -1.02 8.35
N ASP A 43 12.03 -0.25 7.38
CA ASP A 43 12.03 1.22 7.46
C ASP A 43 10.60 1.78 7.52
N LEU A 44 9.68 1.23 6.72
CA LEU A 44 8.27 1.61 6.75
C LEU A 44 7.65 1.36 8.12
N LEU A 45 7.92 0.19 8.72
CA LEU A 45 7.46 -0.12 10.08
C LEU A 45 8.06 0.86 11.11
N ASN A 46 9.37 1.13 11.04
CA ASN A 46 10.05 2.07 11.93
C ASN A 46 9.48 3.49 11.81
N SER A 47 9.22 3.96 10.59
CA SER A 47 8.62 5.27 10.32
C SER A 47 7.20 5.37 10.87
N MET A 48 6.38 4.32 10.71
CA MET A 48 5.05 4.26 11.33
C MET A 48 5.13 4.26 12.86
N GLU A 49 6.06 3.49 13.44
CA GLU A 49 6.29 3.46 14.88
C GLU A 49 6.71 4.84 15.43
N ALA A 50 7.53 5.59 14.68
CA ALA A 50 7.93 6.95 15.05
C ALA A 50 6.80 7.97 14.89
N GLY A 51 5.92 7.79 13.90
CA GLY A 51 4.81 8.70 13.61
C GLY A 51 3.54 8.46 14.43
N ARG A 52 3.39 7.30 15.08
CA ARG A 52 2.13 6.87 15.71
C ARG A 52 1.56 7.84 16.75
N GLU A 53 2.40 8.57 17.47
CA GLU A 53 1.95 9.54 18.49
C GLU A 53 1.27 10.77 17.87
N ASN A 54 1.68 11.16 16.66
CA ASN A 54 1.16 12.33 15.95
C ASN A 54 0.07 11.96 14.93
N HIS A 55 -0.06 10.67 14.59
CA HIS A 55 -0.99 10.17 13.58
C HIS A 55 -1.81 9.00 14.14
N PRO A 56 -2.99 9.27 14.75
CA PRO A 56 -3.83 8.23 15.36
C PRO A 56 -4.25 7.11 14.40
N GLN A 57 -4.33 7.40 13.10
CA GLN A 57 -4.62 6.38 12.08
C GLN A 57 -3.48 5.36 11.93
N ILE A 58 -2.22 5.80 12.06
CA ILE A 58 -1.06 4.91 12.09
C ILE A 58 -1.13 4.04 13.34
N ASP A 59 -1.42 4.62 14.51
CA ASP A 59 -1.53 3.87 15.76
C ASP A 59 -2.63 2.80 15.69
N LEU A 60 -3.79 3.15 15.12
CA LEU A 60 -4.90 2.23 14.89
C LEU A 60 -4.51 1.11 13.91
N PHE A 61 -3.82 1.45 12.82
CA PHE A 61 -3.34 0.46 11.86
C PHE A 61 -2.35 -0.51 12.50
N LEU A 62 -1.32 0.00 13.19
CA LEU A 62 -0.32 -0.81 13.88
C LEU A 62 -0.96 -1.74 14.92
N SER A 63 -1.93 -1.24 15.68
CA SER A 63 -2.66 -2.05 16.69
C SER A 63 -3.46 -3.21 16.08
N ASN A 64 -3.79 -3.13 14.79
CA ASN A 64 -4.51 -4.16 14.03
C ASN A 64 -3.62 -4.95 13.05
N LEU A 65 -2.32 -4.64 13.01
CA LEU A 65 -1.34 -5.33 12.16
C LEU A 65 -0.99 -6.68 12.80
N PRO A 66 -1.28 -7.82 12.15
CA PRO A 66 -0.96 -9.12 12.73
C PRO A 66 0.54 -9.24 12.99
N GLY A 67 0.89 -9.73 14.18
CA GLY A 67 2.27 -9.79 14.64
C GLY A 67 2.71 -8.56 15.45
N TYR A 68 2.16 -7.37 15.23
CA TYR A 68 2.52 -6.20 16.02
C TYR A 68 1.88 -6.24 17.42
N PRO A 69 2.58 -5.81 18.50
CA PRO A 69 4.00 -5.50 18.60
C PRO A 69 4.89 -6.71 18.95
N ASN A 70 4.29 -7.90 19.14
CA ASN A 70 4.95 -9.02 19.82
C ASN A 70 5.83 -9.91 18.92
N ASN A 71 5.62 -9.87 17.61
CA ASN A 71 6.29 -10.67 16.60
C ASN A 71 6.59 -9.79 15.37
N ARG A 72 7.75 -9.13 15.42
CA ARG A 72 8.20 -8.22 14.37
C ARG A 72 8.35 -8.91 13.03
N GLU A 73 8.92 -10.11 12.99
CA GLU A 73 9.10 -10.87 11.74
C GLU A 73 7.75 -11.09 11.04
N HIS A 74 6.73 -11.51 11.78
CA HIS A 74 5.39 -11.68 11.21
C HIS A 74 4.75 -10.36 10.81
N ALA A 75 4.95 -9.28 11.57
CA ALA A 75 4.47 -7.95 11.18
C ALA A 75 5.09 -7.46 9.86
N LEU A 76 6.40 -7.70 9.66
CA LEU A 76 7.11 -7.39 8.42
C LEU A 76 6.63 -8.26 7.24
N GLU A 77 6.33 -9.53 7.49
CA GLU A 77 5.74 -10.43 6.50
C GLU A 77 4.36 -9.90 6.06
N MET A 78 3.50 -9.53 7.02
CA MET A 78 2.20 -8.94 6.74
C MET A 78 2.32 -7.65 5.96
N LEU A 79 3.21 -6.74 6.36
CA LEU A 79 3.48 -5.51 5.62
C LEU A 79 3.94 -5.80 4.19
N GLY A 80 4.76 -6.83 3.98
CA GLY A 80 5.18 -7.27 2.65
C GLY A 80 4.01 -7.66 1.75
N TYR A 81 3.04 -8.43 2.26
CA TYR A 81 1.84 -8.75 1.49
C TYR A 81 1.02 -7.49 1.13
N LEU A 82 0.94 -6.52 2.04
CA LEU A 82 0.20 -5.27 1.79
C LEU A 82 0.91 -4.40 0.75
N THR A 83 2.21 -4.16 0.88
CA THR A 83 2.98 -3.34 -0.06
C THR A 83 3.03 -3.94 -1.47
N MET A 84 2.95 -5.26 -1.61
CA MET A 84 2.76 -5.93 -2.90
C MET A 84 1.44 -5.54 -3.59
N GLN A 85 0.33 -5.39 -2.86
CA GLN A 85 -0.95 -4.92 -3.44
C GLN A 85 -0.81 -3.48 -3.98
N LEU A 86 -0.05 -2.64 -3.27
CA LEU A 86 0.20 -1.25 -3.67
C LEU A 86 0.99 -1.19 -4.98
N HIS A 87 2.03 -2.03 -5.12
CA HIS A 87 2.83 -2.11 -6.34
C HIS A 87 2.01 -2.59 -7.55
N ALA A 88 1.07 -3.51 -7.36
CA ALA A 88 0.15 -3.92 -8.43
C ALA A 88 -0.72 -2.74 -8.90
N ALA A 89 -1.27 -1.96 -7.97
CA ALA A 89 -2.07 -0.78 -8.28
C ALA A 89 -1.23 0.34 -8.95
N ALA A 90 -0.04 0.61 -8.44
CA ALA A 90 0.88 1.62 -8.97
C ALA A 90 1.47 1.22 -10.35
N GLY A 91 1.80 -0.05 -10.55
CA GLY A 91 2.48 -0.57 -11.74
C GLY A 91 1.60 -0.75 -12.97
N GLN A 92 0.27 -0.79 -12.82
CA GLN A 92 -0.66 -1.00 -13.94
C GLN A 92 -0.64 0.11 -15.02
N ARG A 93 0.00 1.27 -14.79
CA ARG A 93 0.25 2.24 -15.88
C ARG A 93 1.30 1.76 -16.90
N ALA A 94 2.16 0.80 -16.57
CA ALA A 94 3.19 0.34 -17.50
C ALA A 94 2.66 -0.63 -18.58
N ASN A 95 1.52 -1.30 -18.34
CA ASN A 95 1.03 -2.36 -19.23
C ASN A 95 -0.27 -2.01 -20.00
N SER A 96 -0.88 -0.84 -19.77
CA SER A 96 -2.05 -0.40 -20.54
C SER A 96 -1.73 0.24 -21.89
N SER A 97 -0.45 0.32 -22.27
CA SER A 97 -0.02 0.88 -23.57
C SER A 97 0.21 -0.17 -24.68
N VAL A 98 -0.25 -1.41 -24.48
CA VAL A 98 -0.25 -2.44 -25.54
C VAL A 98 -1.68 -2.81 -25.91
N ASP A 99 -2.44 -1.85 -26.45
CA ASP A 99 -3.50 -2.19 -27.41
C ASP A 99 -3.66 -1.07 -28.45
N LYS A 100 -3.84 -1.48 -29.71
CA LYS A 100 -4.10 -0.69 -30.93
C LYS A 100 -2.89 -0.15 -31.69
N GLY A 101 -2.12 -1.07 -32.28
CA GLY A 101 -1.19 -0.76 -33.37
C GLY A 101 -1.22 -1.82 -34.47
N LYS A 102 -1.99 -1.56 -35.54
CA LYS A 102 -2.08 -2.27 -36.83
C LYS A 102 -2.84 -3.61 -36.87
N SER A 103 -4.16 -3.46 -36.96
CA SER A 103 -4.89 -4.11 -38.06
C SER A 103 -4.65 -3.26 -39.32
N GLY A 104 -4.13 -3.85 -40.42
CA GLY A 104 -3.92 -3.12 -41.67
C GLY A 104 -2.96 -3.75 -42.67
N VAL A 105 -3.53 -4.59 -43.56
CA VAL A 105 -3.28 -4.74 -45.02
C VAL A 105 -1.82 -4.72 -45.53
N VAL A 106 -1.36 -5.88 -46.03
CA VAL A 106 -1.05 -6.18 -47.45
C VAL A 106 -1.08 -7.68 -47.69
#